data_AF-A0A7K5UUH8-F1
#
_entry.id   AF-A0A7K5UUH8-F1
#
_cell.length_a   1.000
_cell.length_b   1.000
_cell.length_c   1.000
_cell.angle_alpha   90.00
_cell.angle_beta   90.00
_cell.angle_gamma   90.00
#
_symmetry.space_group_name_H-M   'P 1'
#
loop_
_entity.id
_entity.type
_entity.pdbx_description
1 polymer ?
#
loop_
_entity_poly.entity_id
_entity_poly.type
_entity_poly.pdbx_seq_one_letter_code
_entity_poly.pdbx_strand_id
1 'polypeptide(L)' 'RPPALRPPRPLALADKVANRREKPTEATCITEMSVMMACWKQNDFNDAPCAEEIRMFYDCVAKAE' A
#
# COMPACT_ATOMS: atom_id res chain seq x y z
N ARG A 1 -45.79 -10.58 19.39
CA ARG A 1 -44.55 -11.02 18.69
C ARG A 1 -43.51 -9.91 18.85
N PRO A 2 -42.30 -10.20 19.37
CA PRO A 2 -41.25 -9.19 19.44
C PRO A 2 -40.79 -8.76 18.04
N PRO A 3 -40.32 -7.51 17.86
CA PRO A 3 -39.87 -7.02 16.57
C PRO A 3 -38.62 -7.76 16.11
N ALA A 4 -38.55 -8.06 14.81
CA ALA A 4 -37.44 -8.79 14.20
C ALA A 4 -36.14 -7.98 14.12
N LEU A 5 -36.22 -6.65 14.05
CA LEU A 5 -35.07 -5.74 14.00
C LEU A 5 -35.32 -4.51 14.88
N ARG A 6 -34.23 -3.97 15.43
CA ARG A 6 -34.19 -2.69 16.15
C ARG A 6 -33.08 -1.81 15.56
N PRO A 7 -33.33 -1.17 14.41
CA PRO A 7 -32.30 -0.38 13.75
C PRO A 7 -31.95 0.87 14.57
N PRO A 8 -30.67 1.24 14.69
CA PRO A 8 -30.23 2.43 15.44
C PRO A 8 -30.50 3.74 14.69
N ARG A 9 -30.88 3.66 13.41
CA ARG A 9 -31.22 4.79 12.54
C ARG A 9 -32.52 4.50 11.80
N PRO A 10 -33.31 5.53 11.45
CA PRO A 10 -34.53 5.33 10.68
C PRO A 10 -34.22 4.67 9.33
N LEU A 11 -35.10 3.75 8.90
CA LEU A 11 -35.02 3.10 7.60
C LEU A 11 -35.60 4.02 6.51
N ALA A 12 -34.97 5.18 6.35
CA ALA A 12 -35.30 6.17 5.34
C ALA A 12 -34.07 6.47 4.48
N LEU A 13 -34.29 6.80 3.21
CA LEU A 13 -33.22 7.22 2.32
C LEU A 13 -32.69 8.59 2.74
N ALA A 14 -31.38 8.79 2.60
CA ALA A 14 -30.75 10.09 2.80
C ALA A 14 -30.55 10.77 1.45
N ASP A 15 -30.62 12.11 1.42
CA ASP A 15 -30.35 12.91 0.22
C ASP A 15 -28.85 13.05 -0.10
N LYS A 16 -28.01 12.18 0.47
CA LYS A 16 -26.56 12.14 0.24
C LYS A 16 -26.02 10.72 0.28
N VAL A 17 -24.95 10.50 -0.45
CA VAL A 17 -24.21 9.23 -0.48
C VAL A 17 -22.92 9.32 0.32
N ALA A 18 -22.34 8.17 0.67
CA ALA A 18 -21.01 8.13 1.24
C ALA A 18 -19.97 8.58 0.20
N ASN A 19 -19.02 9.42 0.61
CA ASN A 19 -17.90 9.80 -0.26
C ASN A 19 -17.02 8.59 -0.56
N ARG A 20 -16.34 8.65 -1.72
CA ARG A 20 -15.27 7.70 -2.03
C ARG A 20 -14.22 7.76 -0.92
N ARG A 21 -13.92 6.61 -0.32
CA ARG A 21 -12.80 6.51 0.61
C ARG A 21 -11.51 6.66 -0.19
N GLU A 22 -10.71 7.67 0.14
CA GLU A 22 -9.36 7.80 -0.37
C GLU A 22 -8.53 6.62 0.16
N LYS A 23 -7.71 6.03 -0.70
CA LYS A 23 -6.77 5.01 -0.26
C LYS A 23 -5.73 5.70 0.63
N PRO A 24 -5.44 5.16 1.83
CA PRO A 24 -4.35 5.68 2.63
C PRO A 24 -3.05 5.61 1.80
N THR A 25 -2.17 6.58 1.99
CA THR A 25 -0.83 6.55 1.42
C THR A 25 -0.06 5.38 2.04
N GLU A 26 0.14 4.32 1.27
CA GLU A 26 1.03 3.22 1.61
C GLU A 26 2.43 3.55 1.08
N ALA A 27 3.47 3.07 1.78
CA ALA A 27 4.83 3.19 1.26
C ALA A 27 4.93 2.43 -0.07
N THR A 28 5.36 3.13 -1.12
CA THR A 28 5.57 2.56 -2.46
C THR A 28 6.94 1.88 -2.53
N CYS A 29 7.14 0.99 -3.52
CA CYS A 29 8.43 0.35 -3.80
C CYS A 29 9.00 -0.56 -2.70
N ILE A 30 8.16 -1.06 -1.79
CA ILE A 30 8.58 -1.96 -0.69
C ILE A 30 9.13 -3.27 -1.25
N THR A 31 8.56 -3.78 -2.35
CA THR A 31 8.98 -5.02 -3.00
C THR A 31 10.42 -4.92 -3.51
N GLU A 32 10.74 -3.87 -4.25
CA GLU A 32 12.07 -3.60 -4.80
C GLU A 32 13.07 -3.34 -3.68
N MET A 33 12.67 -2.58 -2.64
CA MET A 33 13.49 -2.36 -1.47
C MET A 33 13.83 -3.69 -0.77
N SER A 34 12.87 -4.61 -0.64
CA SER A 34 13.11 -5.91 0.01
C SER A 34 14.09 -6.80 -0.76
N VAL A 35 14.04 -6.76 -2.10
CA VAL A 35 14.96 -7.51 -2.96
C VAL A 35 16.37 -6.92 -2.90
N MET A 36 16.50 -5.59 -2.97
CA MET A 36 17.78 -4.89 -2.83
C MET A 36 18.44 -5.20 -1.47
N MET A 37 17.67 -5.15 -0.38
CA MET A 37 18.16 -5.47 0.97
C MET A 37 18.57 -6.93 1.10
N ALA A 38 17.87 -7.85 0.43
CA ALA A 38 18.25 -9.25 0.39
C ALA A 38 19.58 -9.46 -0.36
N CYS A 39 19.78 -8.80 -1.50
CA CYS A 39 21.04 -8.85 -2.23
C CYS A 39 22.19 -8.29 -1.37
N TRP A 40 22.01 -7.13 -0.76
CA TRP A 40 23.01 -6.54 0.12
C TRP A 40 23.39 -7.48 1.24
N LYS A 41 22.42 -8.10 1.91
CA LYS A 41 22.69 -9.05 2.99
C LYS A 41 23.53 -10.26 2.55
N GLN A 42 23.42 -10.69 1.30
CA GLN A 42 24.20 -11.80 0.74
C GLN A 42 25.60 -11.38 0.29
N ASN A 43 25.81 -10.09 0.05
CA ASN A 43 27.02 -9.55 -0.57
C ASN A 43 27.73 -8.53 0.32
N ASP A 44 27.61 -8.66 1.65
CA ASP A 44 28.24 -7.78 2.64
C ASP A 44 27.94 -6.28 2.40
N PHE A 45 26.72 -5.99 1.97
CA PHE A 45 26.23 -4.64 1.65
C PHE A 45 27.06 -3.94 0.56
N ASN A 46 27.66 -4.70 -0.36
CA ASN A 46 28.36 -4.17 -1.52
C ASN A 46 27.38 -3.85 -2.66
N ASP A 47 27.48 -2.65 -3.22
CA ASP A 47 26.62 -2.19 -4.32
C ASP A 47 26.97 -2.83 -5.67
N ALA A 48 28.24 -3.16 -5.91
CA ALA A 48 28.68 -3.70 -7.19
C ALA A 48 27.95 -4.99 -7.62
N PRO A 49 27.79 -6.02 -6.75
CA PRO A 49 27.01 -7.21 -7.09
C PRO A 49 25.49 -6.98 -7.09
N CYS A 50 25.00 -5.89 -6.48
CA CYS A 50 23.57 -5.58 -6.34
C CYS A 50 23.09 -4.45 -7.26
N ALA A 51 23.87 -4.11 -8.28
CA ALA A 51 23.60 -2.96 -9.15
C ALA A 51 22.26 -3.05 -9.88
N GLU A 52 21.80 -4.27 -10.19
CA GLU A 52 20.51 -4.49 -10.84
C GLU A 52 19.35 -4.20 -9.89
N GLU A 53 19.39 -4.74 -8.67
CA GLU A 53 18.37 -4.55 -7.64
C GLU A 53 18.27 -3.08 -7.21
N ILE A 54 19.42 -2.41 -7.10
CA ILE A 54 19.50 -0.98 -6.83
C ILE A 54 18.84 -0.18 -7.96
N ARG A 55 19.13 -0.50 -9.23
CA ARG A 55 18.49 0.14 -10.38
C ARG A 55 16.98 -0.06 -10.38
N MET A 56 16.50 -1.28 -10.11
CA MET A 56 15.07 -1.57 -10.04
C MET A 56 14.37 -0.77 -8.94
N PHE A 57 15.01 -0.61 -7.77
CA PHE A 57 14.48 0.22 -6.70
C PHE A 57 14.37 1.69 -7.13
N TYR A 58 15.42 2.27 -7.71
CA TYR A 58 15.37 3.65 -8.18
C TYR A 58 14.39 3.87 -9.33
N ASP A 59 14.26 2.91 -10.25
CA ASP A 59 13.26 2.96 -11.33
C ASP A 59 11.83 2.95 -10.78
N CYS A 60 11.59 2.27 -9.65
CA CYS A 60 10.30 2.30 -8.97
C CYS A 60 10.07 3.66 -8.30
N VAL A 61 11.06 4.17 -7.56
CA VAL A 61 10.96 5.47 -6.87
C VAL A 61 10.70 6.60 -7.88
N ALA A 62 11.41 6.62 -9.00
CA ALA A 62 11.25 7.63 -10.05
C ALA A 62 9.86 7.60 -10.74
N LYS A 63 9.12 6.48 -10.66
CA LYS A 63 7.73 6.38 -11.16
C LYS A 63 6.69 6.73 -10.10
N ALA A 64 7.08 6.71 -8.83
CA ALA A 64 6.21 7.01 -7.70
C ALA A 64 6.23 8.49 -7.31
N GLU A 65 7.27 9.24 -7.71
CA GLU A 65 7.32 10.72 -7.73
C GLU A 65 6.49 11.30 -8.89
#